data_AF-W6JX98-F1
#
_entry.id   AF-W6JX98-F1
#
_cell.length_a   1.000
_cell.length_b   1.000
_cell.length_c   1.000
_cell.angle_alpha   90.00
_cell.angle_beta   90.00
_cell.angle_gamma   90.00
#
_symmetry.space_group_name_H-M   'P 1'
#
loop_
_entity.id
_entity.type
_entity.pdbx_description
1 polymer ?
#
loop_
_entity_poly.entity_id
_entity_poly.type
_entity_poly.pdbx_seq_one_letter_code
_entity_poly.pdbx_strand_id
1 'polypeptide(L)'
;MVRRLGLTVGALVALYGLYAGLATLGTVPPLPWSKTVATWTLPEEQDPTPATQELTVMVSRIECNGGRTGTLRGAKVNEHDDEVVVTTYVAKQRPGAYTCLGNDLKPLTVPLKTPLGERKLVDGACTDANRQTALCLDDGVRWPLAAD
;
A
#
# COMPACT_ATOMS: atom_id res chain seq x y z
N MET A 1 53.00 -39.95 41.19
CA MET A 1 52.24 -40.82 40.27
C MET A 1 51.25 -39.94 39.50
N VAL A 2 51.59 -39.55 38.27
CA VAL A 2 51.02 -40.04 36.99
C VAL A 2 49.57 -39.55 36.73
N ARG A 3 49.48 -38.44 35.95
CA ARG A 3 48.71 -38.29 34.69
C ARG A 3 47.17 -38.44 34.71
N ARG A 4 46.43 -37.39 34.31
CA ARG A 4 45.87 -37.21 32.94
C ARG A 4 44.92 -36.00 32.83
N LEU A 5 45.18 -35.21 31.79
CA LEU A 5 44.27 -34.28 31.11
C LEU A 5 43.04 -35.03 30.58
N GLY A 6 41.86 -34.41 30.64
CA GLY A 6 40.66 -34.88 29.97
C GLY A 6 39.67 -33.75 29.74
N LEU A 7 39.77 -33.08 28.59
CA LEU A 7 38.69 -32.27 28.01
C LEU A 7 37.48 -33.19 27.77
N THR A 8 36.31 -32.83 28.27
CA THR A 8 35.03 -33.34 27.75
C THR A 8 34.24 -32.18 27.16
N VAL A 9 34.39 -32.04 25.85
CA VAL A 9 33.44 -31.37 24.96
C VAL A 9 32.18 -32.24 24.96
N GLY A 10 31.04 -31.70 25.41
CA GLY A 10 29.79 -32.44 25.55
C GLY A 10 28.58 -31.63 25.06
N ALA A 11 28.40 -31.64 23.73
CA ALA A 11 27.14 -31.50 22.98
C ALA A 11 26.00 -30.64 23.54
N LEU A 12 25.88 -29.40 23.03
CA LEU A 12 24.59 -28.70 22.93
C LEU A 12 23.82 -29.27 21.73
N VAL A 13 22.87 -30.17 21.98
CA VAL A 13 21.93 -30.65 20.96
C VAL A 13 20.93 -29.53 20.67
N ALA A 14 21.12 -28.85 19.54
CA ALA A 14 20.14 -27.93 18.98
C ALA A 14 18.92 -28.73 18.50
N LEU A 15 17.82 -28.64 19.24
CA LEU A 15 16.50 -29.13 18.81
C LEU A 15 15.94 -28.20 17.73
N TYR A 16 16.42 -28.35 16.48
CA TYR A 16 15.68 -27.89 15.32
C TYR A 16 14.55 -28.88 15.06
N GLY A 17 13.38 -28.60 15.63
CA GLY A 17 12.16 -29.34 15.33
C GLY A 17 11.78 -29.19 13.86
N LEU A 18 11.91 -30.29 13.11
CA LEU A 18 11.26 -30.49 11.82
C LEU A 18 9.73 -30.37 12.02
N TYR A 19 9.16 -29.21 11.66
CA TYR A 19 7.75 -29.16 11.27
C TYR A 19 7.64 -29.40 9.77
N ALA A 20 7.87 -30.65 9.35
CA ALA A 20 7.39 -31.13 8.04
C ALA A 20 5.90 -31.45 8.17
N GLY A 21 5.07 -30.42 8.31
CA GLY A 21 3.62 -30.52 8.33
C GLY A 21 3.07 -30.58 6.91
N LEU A 22 2.23 -31.59 6.64
CA LEU A 22 1.57 -31.87 5.36
C LEU A 22 1.09 -30.59 4.64
N ALA A 23 1.57 -30.39 3.41
CA ALA A 23 1.03 -29.42 2.46
C ALA A 23 -0.35 -29.87 2.00
N THR A 24 -1.39 -29.55 2.78
CA THR A 24 -2.75 -29.51 2.24
C THR A 24 -2.83 -28.32 1.28
N LEU A 25 -3.41 -28.53 0.10
CA LEU A 25 -3.72 -27.49 -0.89
C LEU A 25 -4.84 -26.55 -0.39
N GLY A 26 -4.79 -26.16 0.88
CA GLY A 26 -5.68 -25.18 1.47
C GLY A 26 -5.23 -23.79 1.05
N THR A 27 -6.08 -23.08 0.32
CA THR A 27 -5.88 -21.67 0.02
C THR A 27 -5.85 -20.90 1.34
N VAL A 28 -4.66 -20.49 1.79
CA VAL A 28 -4.52 -19.65 2.98
C VAL A 28 -5.33 -18.37 2.72
N PRO A 29 -6.42 -18.12 3.48
CA PRO A 29 -7.22 -16.93 3.25
C PRO A 29 -6.33 -15.70 3.49
N PRO A 30 -6.47 -14.65 2.67
CA PRO A 30 -5.70 -13.44 2.89
C PRO A 30 -5.99 -12.91 4.30
N LEU A 31 -4.92 -12.65 5.05
CA LEU A 31 -5.03 -12.15 6.41
C LEU A 31 -5.89 -10.86 6.43
N PRO A 32 -6.69 -10.61 7.49
CA PRO A 32 -7.59 -9.44 7.54
C PRO A 32 -6.87 -8.09 7.40
N TRP A 33 -5.59 -8.02 7.77
CA TRP A 33 -4.72 -6.84 7.63
C TRP A 33 -3.99 -6.78 6.27
N SER A 34 -4.15 -7.78 5.41
CA SER A 34 -3.53 -7.76 4.08
C SER A 34 -4.09 -6.62 3.25
N LYS A 35 -3.19 -5.89 2.59
CA LYS A 35 -3.51 -4.72 1.80
C LYS A 35 -2.78 -4.73 0.47
N THR A 36 -3.38 -4.12 -0.54
CA THR A 36 -2.76 -3.81 -1.82
C THR A 36 -2.92 -2.32 -2.09
N VAL A 37 -2.03 -1.78 -2.90
CA VAL A 37 -2.04 -0.35 -3.27
C VAL A 37 -3.25 -0.08 -4.17
N ALA A 38 -3.89 1.06 -3.93
CA ALA A 38 -4.97 1.60 -4.75
C ALA A 38 -4.55 2.97 -5.31
N THR A 39 -5.16 3.39 -6.39
CA THR A 39 -5.01 4.76 -6.91
C THR A 39 -6.05 5.67 -6.28
N TRP A 40 -5.86 6.97 -6.42
CA TRP A 40 -6.84 7.95 -6.00
C TRP A 40 -6.83 9.20 -6.89
N THR A 41 -7.95 9.92 -6.85
CA THR A 41 -8.12 11.26 -7.43
C THR A 41 -8.70 12.21 -6.38
N LEU A 42 -8.60 13.51 -6.63
CA LEU A 42 -9.36 14.51 -5.87
C LEU A 42 -10.83 14.52 -6.35
N PRO A 43 -11.81 14.76 -5.47
CA PRO A 43 -13.16 15.16 -5.88
C PRO A 43 -13.11 16.44 -6.72
N GLU A 44 -14.03 16.59 -7.68
CA GLU A 44 -14.10 17.77 -8.57
C GLU A 44 -14.29 19.07 -7.79
N GLU A 45 -15.05 19.01 -6.69
CA GLU A 45 -15.35 20.17 -5.85
C GLU A 45 -14.23 20.51 -4.85
N GLN A 46 -13.22 19.64 -4.71
CA GLN A 46 -12.11 19.88 -3.81
C GLN A 46 -10.97 20.57 -4.56
N ASP A 47 -10.74 21.84 -4.22
CA ASP A 47 -9.60 22.62 -4.67
C ASP A 47 -8.60 22.80 -3.51
N PRO A 48 -7.53 21.99 -3.43
CA PRO A 48 -6.50 22.18 -2.43
C PRO A 48 -5.84 23.56 -2.55
N THR A 49 -5.52 24.14 -1.40
CA THR A 49 -4.80 25.41 -1.30
C THR A 49 -3.52 25.20 -0.48
N PRO A 50 -2.59 26.16 -0.48
CA PRO A 50 -1.43 26.09 0.41
C PRO A 50 -1.77 25.95 1.91
N ALA A 51 -2.97 26.36 2.33
CA ALA A 51 -3.43 26.21 3.71
C ALA A 51 -4.06 24.84 4.02
N THR A 52 -4.29 23.98 3.02
CA THR A 52 -4.94 22.68 3.19
C THR A 52 -4.15 21.77 4.13
N GLN A 53 -4.81 21.26 5.17
CA GLN A 53 -4.25 20.29 6.12
C GLN A 53 -5.02 18.96 6.15
N GLU A 54 -6.10 18.85 5.39
CA GLU A 54 -6.91 17.64 5.27
C GLU A 54 -7.38 17.53 3.82
N LEU A 55 -7.26 16.33 3.26
CA LEU A 55 -7.73 16.00 1.92
C LEU A 55 -8.81 14.93 2.00
N THR A 56 -9.89 15.08 1.23
CA THR A 56 -10.68 13.93 0.82
C THR A 56 -10.12 13.42 -0.51
N VAL A 57 -9.81 12.13 -0.59
CA VAL A 57 -9.39 11.49 -1.83
C VAL A 57 -10.38 10.39 -2.22
N MET A 58 -10.65 10.27 -3.51
CA MET A 58 -11.55 9.28 -4.08
C MET A 58 -10.72 8.07 -4.53
N VAL A 59 -10.74 7.02 -3.70
CA VAL A 59 -9.90 5.83 -3.88
C VAL A 59 -10.56 4.84 -4.82
N SER A 60 -9.77 4.29 -5.74
CA SER A 60 -10.17 3.18 -6.62
C SER A 60 -9.15 2.05 -6.60
N ARG A 61 -9.61 0.80 -6.59
CA ARG A 61 -8.73 -0.36 -6.81
C ARG A 61 -8.22 -0.35 -8.26
N ILE A 62 -6.94 -0.69 -8.45
CA ILE A 62 -6.32 -0.86 -9.77
C ILE A 62 -6.78 -2.18 -10.43
N GLU A 63 -6.73 -3.29 -9.70
CA GLU A 63 -7.09 -4.63 -10.19
C GLU A 63 -8.60 -4.73 -10.54
N CYS A 64 -8.93 -5.56 -11.54
CA CYS A 64 -10.32 -5.84 -11.90
C CYS A 64 -11.06 -6.53 -10.74
N ASN A 65 -12.18 -5.96 -10.30
CA ASN A 65 -12.96 -6.51 -9.19
C ASN A 65 -14.48 -6.34 -9.41
N GLY A 66 -14.91 -6.42 -10.66
CA GLY A 66 -16.33 -6.38 -11.04
C GLY A 66 -17.06 -5.14 -10.56
N GLY A 67 -16.46 -3.95 -10.72
CA GLY A 67 -17.10 -2.70 -10.31
C GLY A 67 -16.79 -2.25 -8.89
N ARG A 68 -15.91 -2.92 -8.13
CA ARG A 68 -15.79 -2.72 -6.68
C ARG A 68 -14.36 -2.47 -6.22
N THR A 69 -14.11 -1.37 -5.55
CA THR A 69 -12.84 -1.05 -4.89
C THR A 69 -12.58 -1.93 -3.67
N GLY A 70 -13.65 -2.27 -2.95
CA GLY A 70 -13.59 -3.11 -1.74
C GLY A 70 -13.41 -2.29 -0.47
N THR A 71 -12.79 -2.89 0.55
CA THR A 71 -12.61 -2.25 1.86
C THR A 71 -11.34 -1.41 1.88
N LEU A 72 -11.46 -0.14 2.28
CA LEU A 72 -10.30 0.74 2.47
C LEU A 72 -9.45 0.26 3.67
N ARG A 73 -8.13 0.44 3.56
CA ARG A 73 -7.12 0.12 4.57
C ARG A 73 -6.25 1.32 4.93
N GLY A 74 -6.82 2.52 4.77
CA GLY A 74 -6.20 3.80 5.08
C GLY A 74 -5.18 4.25 4.02
N ALA A 75 -4.40 5.26 4.38
CA ALA A 75 -3.34 5.82 3.57
C ALA A 75 -2.02 5.88 4.36
N LYS A 76 -0.91 5.89 3.63
CA LYS A 76 0.41 6.32 4.12
C LYS A 76 0.70 7.67 3.47
N VAL A 77 1.03 8.66 4.28
CA VAL A 77 1.41 10.00 3.83
C VAL A 77 2.90 10.19 4.10
N ASN A 78 3.66 10.47 3.04
CA ASN A 78 5.05 10.92 3.17
C ASN A 78 5.08 12.40 2.73
N GLU A 79 5.48 13.27 3.66
CA GLU A 79 5.62 14.70 3.40
C GLU A 79 7.10 15.01 3.17
N HIS A 80 7.41 15.56 2.01
CA HIS A 80 8.71 16.05 1.61
C HIS A 80 8.67 17.58 1.50
N ASP A 81 9.80 18.20 1.13
CA ASP A 81 9.93 19.65 1.02
C ASP A 81 9.19 20.20 -0.22
N ASP A 82 9.13 19.41 -1.30
CA ASP A 82 8.58 19.78 -2.61
C ASP A 82 7.29 19.02 -2.99
N GLU A 83 7.01 17.90 -2.31
CA GLU A 83 5.83 17.07 -2.57
C GLU A 83 5.26 16.41 -1.31
N VAL A 84 4.01 16.00 -1.41
CA VAL A 84 3.31 15.15 -0.46
C VAL A 84 2.80 13.92 -1.21
N VAL A 85 3.39 12.77 -0.91
CA VAL A 85 3.04 11.50 -1.55
C VAL A 85 2.02 10.77 -0.69
N VAL A 86 0.80 10.62 -1.22
CA VAL A 86 -0.29 9.89 -0.57
C VAL A 86 -0.41 8.52 -1.23
N THR A 87 -0.15 7.45 -0.49
CA THR A 87 -0.37 6.07 -0.96
C THR A 87 -1.59 5.49 -0.27
N THR A 88 -2.64 5.18 -1.02
CA THR A 88 -3.86 4.59 -0.46
C THR A 88 -3.85 3.07 -0.60
N TYR A 89 -4.60 2.42 0.28
CA TYR A 89 -4.63 0.96 0.35
C TYR A 89 -6.06 0.44 0.44
N VAL A 90 -6.27 -0.71 -0.18
CA VAL A 90 -7.49 -1.52 -0.06
C VAL A 90 -7.14 -2.91 0.41
N ALA A 91 -8.11 -3.64 0.98
CA ALA A 91 -7.93 -5.03 1.36
C ALA A 91 -7.48 -5.86 0.15
N LYS A 92 -6.62 -6.87 0.34
CA LYS A 92 -6.24 -7.74 -0.77
C LYS A 92 -7.47 -8.45 -1.34
N GLN A 93 -7.57 -8.51 -2.67
CA GLN A 93 -8.66 -9.22 -3.34
C GLN A 93 -8.55 -10.73 -3.06
N ARG A 94 -9.69 -11.40 -2.94
CA ARG A 94 -9.72 -12.87 -2.86
C ARG A 94 -9.43 -13.46 -4.25
N PRO A 95 -8.87 -14.67 -4.35
CA PRO A 95 -8.75 -15.35 -5.64
C PRO A 95 -10.11 -15.54 -6.31
N GLY A 96 -10.18 -15.31 -7.62
CA GLY A 96 -11.41 -15.45 -8.40
C GLY A 96 -11.28 -14.84 -9.79
N ALA A 97 -12.27 -15.11 -10.65
CA ALA A 97 -12.42 -14.44 -11.94
C ALA A 97 -13.25 -13.17 -11.76
N TYR A 98 -12.74 -12.03 -12.24
CA TYR A 98 -13.37 -10.73 -12.08
C TYR A 98 -13.41 -9.99 -13.42
N THR A 99 -14.51 -9.27 -13.66
CA THR A 99 -14.64 -8.41 -14.85
C THR A 99 -13.96 -7.06 -14.63
N CYS A 100 -13.51 -6.44 -15.72
CA CYS A 100 -12.77 -5.18 -15.74
C CYS A 100 -13.66 -4.01 -16.17
N LEU A 101 -14.72 -3.73 -15.40
CA LEU A 101 -15.71 -2.68 -15.72
C LEU A 101 -15.32 -1.30 -15.14
N GLY A 102 -14.08 -1.10 -14.71
CA GLY A 102 -13.73 -0.06 -13.74
C GLY A 102 -14.22 -0.41 -12.32
N ASN A 103 -13.80 0.34 -11.31
CA ASN A 103 -14.22 0.13 -9.92
C ASN A 103 -14.85 1.40 -9.33
N ASP A 104 -15.83 1.24 -8.43
CA ASP A 104 -16.45 2.36 -7.71
C ASP A 104 -15.42 3.23 -6.96
N LEU A 105 -15.73 4.52 -6.80
CA LEU A 105 -14.89 5.42 -6.03
C LEU A 105 -15.33 5.45 -4.56
N LYS A 106 -14.37 5.42 -3.64
CA LYS A 106 -14.65 5.51 -2.20
C LYS A 106 -13.89 6.67 -1.56
N PRO A 107 -14.58 7.57 -0.84
CA PRO A 107 -13.92 8.68 -0.18
C PRO A 107 -13.05 8.17 0.98
N LEU A 108 -11.88 8.78 1.12
CA LEU A 108 -10.97 8.61 2.24
C LEU A 108 -10.46 9.98 2.70
N THR A 109 -10.68 10.31 3.97
CA THR A 109 -10.08 11.49 4.59
C THR A 109 -8.61 11.21 4.95
N VAL A 110 -7.72 12.09 4.52
CA VAL A 110 -6.27 12.00 4.69
C VAL A 110 -5.78 13.27 5.38
N PRO A 111 -5.46 13.20 6.68
CA PRO A 111 -4.86 14.33 7.38
C PRO A 111 -3.39 14.51 6.98
N LEU A 112 -2.96 15.76 6.84
CA LEU A 112 -1.57 16.16 6.66
C LEU A 112 -1.01 16.65 8.01
N LYS A 113 0.26 16.39 8.28
CA LYS A 113 0.93 16.87 9.50
C LYS A 113 1.25 18.36 9.41
N THR A 114 1.52 18.85 8.21
CA THR A 114 1.79 20.26 7.93
C THR A 114 0.86 20.77 6.83
N PRO A 115 0.54 22.08 6.78
CA PRO A 115 -0.21 22.65 5.65
C PRO A 115 0.48 22.31 4.32
N LEU A 116 -0.30 22.03 3.28
CA LEU A 116 0.18 21.59 1.98
C LEU A 116 1.26 22.52 1.40
N GLY A 117 1.12 23.84 1.58
CA GLY A 117 2.02 24.81 0.97
C GLY A 117 1.95 24.75 -0.56
N GLU A 118 3.07 25.01 -1.23
CA GLU A 118 3.17 24.93 -2.69
C GLU A 118 3.58 23.53 -3.18
N ARG A 119 3.57 22.53 -2.29
CA ARG A 119 4.04 21.17 -2.57
C ARG A 119 3.06 20.43 -3.46
N LYS A 120 3.58 19.60 -4.36
CA LYS A 120 2.75 18.75 -5.21
C LYS A 120 2.00 17.72 -4.37
N LEU A 121 0.75 17.41 -4.74
CA LEU A 121 0.08 16.19 -4.27
C LEU A 121 0.32 15.08 -5.29
N VAL A 122 0.89 13.96 -4.84
CA VAL A 122 1.27 12.85 -5.73
C VAL A 122 0.61 11.55 -5.28
N ASP A 123 0.01 10.84 -6.22
CA ASP A 123 -0.50 9.49 -6.00
C ASP A 123 0.66 8.50 -5.90
N GLY A 124 0.92 8.02 -4.68
CA GLY A 124 2.00 7.06 -4.42
C GLY A 124 1.81 5.70 -5.10
N ALA A 125 0.64 5.42 -5.70
CA ALA A 125 0.50 4.27 -6.59
C ALA A 125 1.28 4.41 -7.90
N CYS A 126 1.63 5.64 -8.29
CA CYS A 126 2.26 6.01 -9.55
C CYS A 126 3.76 6.28 -9.46
N THR A 127 4.34 6.21 -8.26
CA THR A 127 5.79 6.38 -8.07
C THR A 127 6.60 5.12 -8.37
N ASP A 128 5.94 3.98 -8.62
CA ASP A 128 6.58 2.77 -9.13
C ASP A 128 6.73 2.87 -10.65
N ALA A 129 7.98 2.94 -11.12
CA ALA A 129 8.32 3.08 -12.54
C ALA A 129 7.74 1.99 -13.45
N ASN A 130 7.33 0.84 -12.89
CA ASN A 130 6.71 -0.25 -13.64
C ASN A 130 5.19 -0.08 -13.82
N ARG A 131 4.57 0.96 -13.26
CA ARG A 131 3.13 1.22 -13.34
C ARG A 131 2.81 2.33 -14.33
N GLN A 132 2.96 2.02 -15.61
CA GLN A 132 2.55 2.90 -16.70
C GLN A 132 1.09 2.60 -17.07
N THR A 133 0.16 3.30 -16.44
CA THR A 133 -1.28 3.24 -16.77
C THR A 133 -1.80 4.65 -16.97
N ALA A 134 -2.94 4.81 -17.65
CA ALA A 134 -3.58 6.13 -17.79
C ALA A 134 -3.95 6.78 -16.44
N LEU A 135 -3.97 6.01 -15.35
CA LEU A 135 -4.16 6.55 -13.99
C LEU A 135 -2.93 7.30 -13.48
N CYS A 136 -1.75 7.06 -14.06
CA CYS A 136 -0.46 7.62 -13.64
C CYS A 136 0.14 8.58 -14.67
N LEU A 137 -0.72 9.26 -15.43
CA LEU A 137 -0.30 10.43 -16.21
C LEU A 137 0.30 11.49 -15.30
N ASP A 138 1.17 12.32 -15.86
CA ASP A 138 1.88 13.40 -15.15
C ASP A 138 2.59 12.92 -13.87
N ASP A 139 3.18 11.73 -13.93
CA ASP A 139 3.85 11.07 -12.81
C ASP A 139 2.96 10.89 -11.56
N GLY A 140 1.63 10.89 -11.76
CA GLY A 140 0.65 10.78 -10.68
C GLY A 140 0.45 12.08 -9.89
N VAL A 141 0.92 13.23 -10.39
CA VAL A 141 0.62 14.54 -9.80
C VAL A 141 -0.87 14.82 -9.93
N ARG A 142 -1.51 15.16 -8.81
CA ARG A 142 -2.94 15.50 -8.70
C ARG A 142 -3.17 16.97 -8.35
N TRP A 143 -2.14 17.65 -7.85
CA TRP A 143 -2.17 19.07 -7.55
C TRP A 143 -0.75 19.65 -7.50
N PRO A 144 -0.52 20.90 -7.95
CA PRO A 144 -1.46 21.70 -8.73
C PRO A 144 -1.80 20.98 -10.05
N LEU A 145 -3.01 21.19 -10.58
CA LEU A 145 -3.35 20.70 -11.90
C LEU A 145 -2.42 21.39 -12.92
N ALA A 146 -1.95 20.65 -13.92
CA ALA A 146 -1.23 21.27 -15.02
C ALA A 146 -2.13 22.34 -15.67
N ALA A 147 -1.59 23.53 -15.91
CA ALA A 147 -2.29 24.53 -16.70
C ALA A 147 -2.45 23.98 -18.13
N ASP A 148 -3.70 23.90 -18.58
CA ASP A 148 -4.12 23.51 -19.92
C ASP A 148 -3.78 24.56 -20.99
#